data_AF-A0A936PD94-F1
#
_entry.id   AF-A0A936PD94-F1
#
_cell.length_a   1.000
_cell.length_b   1.000
_cell.length_c   1.000
_cell.angle_alpha   90.00
_cell.angle_beta   90.00
_cell.angle_gamma   90.00
#
_symmetry.space_group_name_H-M   'P 1'
#
loop_
_entity.id
_entity.type
_entity.pdbx_description
1 polymer ?
#
loop_
_entity_poly.entity_id
_entity_poly.type
_entity_poly.pdbx_seq_one_letter_code
_entity_poly.pdbx_strand_id
1 'polypeptide(L)'
;MSVAQEGNNIVVKSAVAGSVFPTTERELVFPVLVDGLLEPAQIDGALYGRSIELRGNVKVSGPIVARGDTRLDPKSGQILLCSGLTVNGSLNCVADQGEKPRSILDDIKNAGVIVKGDISVNQNISLKNAIVFGSIRAVNCSLENTLVLGTCIVEESLKISMSSIGGYAVRDVTFEGSCLMLHALGESHTQPLFVPYETPSGGLVDSDIRYYPAVRGTASIMNRSQGNDAVNAEYSKLFPAIDWASIEATANPALDEVREGPLKKWVLSIGGRIGDISIIFQAITAIAQMLKCGFEFEHYHPAKRTQHLKKALIGLTDEEQWILQTVCS
;
A
#
# COMPACT_ATOMS: atom_id res chain seq x y z
N MET A 1 31.76 -9.82 9.88
CA MET A 1 31.16 -10.09 8.54
C MET A 1 29.72 -9.64 8.59
N SER A 2 29.28 -8.82 7.63
CA SER A 2 27.90 -8.28 7.61
C SER A 2 26.87 -9.32 7.14
N VAL A 3 27.31 -10.25 6.27
CA VAL A 3 26.55 -11.41 5.83
C VAL A 3 27.27 -12.67 6.31
N ALA A 4 26.56 -13.58 6.96
CA ALA A 4 27.09 -14.85 7.45
C ALA A 4 26.12 -16.00 7.14
N GLN A 5 26.66 -17.19 6.91
CA GLN A 5 25.85 -18.40 6.89
C GLN A 5 25.75 -18.96 8.32
N GLU A 6 24.54 -19.06 8.85
CA GLU A 6 24.26 -19.66 10.17
C GLU A 6 23.39 -20.90 9.95
N GLY A 7 24.02 -22.08 9.93
CA GLY A 7 23.37 -23.34 9.57
C GLY A 7 22.90 -23.33 8.12
N ASN A 8 21.58 -23.38 7.91
CA ASN A 8 20.96 -23.31 6.59
C ASN A 8 20.36 -21.93 6.28
N ASN A 9 20.71 -20.90 7.06
CA ASN A 9 20.23 -19.53 6.85
C ASN A 9 21.37 -18.64 6.37
N ILE A 10 21.05 -17.70 5.49
CA ILE A 10 21.90 -16.52 5.26
C ILE A 10 21.41 -15.42 6.20
N VAL A 11 22.30 -14.90 7.03
CA VAL A 11 21.96 -13.94 8.08
C VAL A 11 22.70 -12.62 7.83
N VAL A 12 21.94 -11.53 7.81
CA VAL A 12 22.44 -10.15 7.65
C VAL A 12 22.14 -9.39 8.94
N LYS A 13 23.18 -8.92 9.63
CA LYS A 13 23.05 -8.24 10.95
C LYS A 13 23.49 -6.77 10.93
N SER A 14 24.05 -6.30 9.82
CA SER A 14 24.58 -4.94 9.70
C SER A 14 24.59 -4.48 8.24
N ALA A 15 25.18 -3.31 7.98
CA ALA A 15 25.22 -2.71 6.66
C ALA A 15 25.93 -3.58 5.60
N VAL A 16 25.33 -3.67 4.42
CA VAL A 16 25.85 -4.34 3.22
C VAL A 16 25.89 -3.34 2.08
N ALA A 17 27.11 -2.97 1.66
CA ALA A 17 27.36 -2.16 0.48
C ALA A 17 27.20 -3.02 -0.79
N GLY A 18 25.96 -3.27 -1.20
CA GLY A 18 25.64 -4.05 -2.38
C GLY A 18 24.40 -4.93 -2.21
N SER A 19 24.25 -5.88 -3.13
CA SER A 19 23.10 -6.80 -3.14
C SER A 19 23.42 -8.08 -2.37
N VAL A 20 22.39 -8.67 -1.75
CA VAL A 20 22.47 -9.99 -1.12
C VAL A 20 21.88 -11.00 -2.09
N PHE A 21 22.76 -11.70 -2.81
CA PHE A 21 22.44 -12.78 -3.72
C PHE A 21 23.12 -14.08 -3.28
N PRO A 22 22.55 -15.24 -3.62
CA PRO A 22 23.22 -16.53 -3.51
C PRO A 22 24.55 -16.49 -4.26
N THR A 23 25.63 -16.82 -3.58
CA THR A 23 26.98 -16.91 -4.17
C THR A 23 27.29 -18.32 -4.67
N THR A 24 26.51 -19.30 -4.21
CA THR A 24 26.61 -20.71 -4.61
C THR A 24 25.23 -21.29 -4.91
N GLU A 25 25.18 -22.37 -5.70
CA GLU A 25 23.91 -23.06 -6.01
C GLU A 25 23.19 -23.57 -4.75
N ARG A 26 23.96 -23.98 -3.74
CA ARG A 26 23.41 -24.46 -2.47
C ARG A 26 22.64 -23.36 -1.73
N GLU A 27 23.07 -22.11 -1.84
CA GLU A 27 22.42 -20.97 -1.17
C GLU A 27 21.07 -20.60 -1.79
N LEU A 28 20.76 -21.07 -3.01
CA LEU A 28 19.47 -20.82 -3.68
C LEU A 28 18.27 -21.35 -2.88
N VAL A 29 18.48 -22.33 -2.00
CA VAL A 29 17.43 -22.94 -1.17
C VAL A 29 17.45 -22.46 0.28
N PHE A 30 18.39 -21.59 0.64
CA PHE A 30 18.49 -21.07 2.00
C PHE A 30 17.55 -19.87 2.20
N PRO A 31 16.80 -19.81 3.30
CA PRO A 31 16.15 -18.59 3.72
C PRO A 31 17.17 -17.51 4.08
N VAL A 32 16.76 -16.26 3.91
CA VAL A 32 17.53 -15.08 4.29
C VAL A 32 16.85 -14.38 5.46
N LEU A 33 17.59 -14.20 6.55
CA LEU A 33 17.16 -13.42 7.71
C LEU A 33 17.96 -12.12 7.74
N VAL A 34 17.25 -10.99 7.70
CA VAL A 34 17.84 -9.68 7.96
C VAL A 34 17.39 -9.23 9.34
N ASP A 35 18.32 -9.26 10.28
CA ASP A 35 18.06 -9.03 11.69
C ASP A 35 18.57 -7.64 12.11
N GLY A 36 17.63 -6.70 12.19
CA GLY A 36 17.81 -5.34 12.64
C GLY A 36 17.32 -5.09 14.08
N LEU A 37 17.20 -6.13 14.91
CA LEU A 37 16.64 -6.00 16.27
C LEU A 37 17.58 -5.30 17.25
N LEU A 38 18.89 -5.58 17.17
CA LEU A 38 19.90 -4.99 18.05
C LEU A 38 20.52 -3.73 17.47
N GLU A 39 20.87 -3.79 16.19
CA GLU A 39 21.44 -2.68 15.42
C GLU A 39 20.72 -2.57 14.08
N PRO A 40 20.53 -1.37 13.51
CA PRO A 40 19.89 -1.23 12.20
C PRO A 40 20.65 -2.00 11.11
N ALA A 41 19.92 -2.83 10.35
CA ALA A 41 20.46 -3.54 9.20
C ALA A 41 20.12 -2.77 7.91
N GLN A 42 21.10 -2.55 7.05
CA GLN A 42 20.92 -1.83 5.78
C GLN A 42 21.51 -2.62 4.62
N ILE A 43 20.77 -2.74 3.53
CA ILE A 43 21.23 -3.34 2.28
C ILE A 43 21.09 -2.29 1.17
N ASP A 44 22.21 -1.85 0.59
CA ASP A 44 22.22 -0.79 -0.43
C ASP A 44 21.77 -1.27 -1.81
N GLY A 45 21.78 -2.60 -2.04
CA GLY A 45 21.37 -3.22 -3.28
C GLY A 45 20.07 -4.03 -3.16
N ALA A 46 19.90 -4.97 -4.08
CA ALA A 46 18.78 -5.89 -4.11
C ALA A 46 18.93 -7.01 -3.07
N LEU A 47 17.82 -7.64 -2.72
CA LEU A 47 17.80 -8.79 -1.82
C LEU A 47 17.05 -9.95 -2.47
N TYR A 48 17.70 -11.10 -2.54
CA TYR A 48 17.11 -12.34 -3.05
C TYR A 48 17.20 -13.43 -2.00
N GLY A 49 16.14 -14.23 -1.86
CA GLY A 49 16.15 -15.39 -0.99
C GLY A 49 15.09 -16.41 -1.35
N ARG A 50 15.24 -17.65 -0.87
CA ARG A 50 14.16 -18.64 -0.94
C ARG A 50 12.94 -18.13 -0.16
N SER A 51 13.16 -17.86 1.12
CA SER A 51 12.20 -17.20 2.00
C SER A 51 12.95 -16.05 2.66
N ILE A 52 12.27 -14.94 2.92
CA ILE A 52 12.90 -13.73 3.45
C ILE A 52 12.20 -13.35 4.75
N GLU A 53 12.98 -13.11 5.79
CA GLU A 53 12.47 -12.54 7.03
C GLU A 53 13.23 -11.28 7.38
N LEU A 54 12.52 -10.16 7.53
CA LEU A 54 13.08 -8.88 7.95
C LEU A 54 12.57 -8.57 9.36
N ARG A 55 13.47 -8.33 10.31
CA ARG A 55 13.12 -8.09 11.71
C ARG A 55 13.68 -6.77 12.23
N GLY A 56 12.91 -6.03 13.01
CA GLY A 56 13.38 -4.80 13.65
C GLY A 56 13.60 -3.66 12.65
N ASN A 57 14.69 -2.92 12.81
CA ASN A 57 15.04 -1.78 11.97
C ASN A 57 15.80 -2.22 10.72
N VAL A 58 15.11 -2.31 9.59
CA VAL A 58 15.70 -2.80 8.34
C VAL A 58 15.46 -1.81 7.21
N LYS A 59 16.51 -1.49 6.45
CA LYS A 59 16.41 -0.74 5.20
C LYS A 59 16.94 -1.57 4.03
N VAL A 60 16.15 -1.72 2.97
CA VAL A 60 16.60 -2.31 1.70
C VAL A 60 16.39 -1.30 0.58
N SER A 61 17.46 -0.87 -0.05
CA SER A 61 17.41 0.17 -1.07
C SER A 61 17.00 -0.35 -2.45
N GLY A 62 17.35 -1.61 -2.78
CA GLY A 62 16.99 -2.24 -4.04
C GLY A 62 15.72 -3.12 -3.98
N PRO A 63 15.35 -3.76 -5.11
CA PRO A 63 14.19 -4.64 -5.17
C PRO A 63 14.40 -5.90 -4.33
N ILE A 64 13.29 -6.43 -3.79
CA ILE A 64 13.28 -7.69 -3.05
C ILE A 64 12.58 -8.76 -3.88
N VAL A 65 13.23 -9.91 -4.02
CA VAL A 65 12.68 -11.08 -4.71
C VAL A 65 12.77 -12.31 -3.81
N ALA A 66 11.61 -12.82 -3.39
CA ALA A 66 11.49 -14.06 -2.62
C ALA A 66 10.86 -15.17 -3.48
N ARG A 67 11.44 -16.37 -3.45
CA ARG A 67 10.89 -17.55 -4.14
C ARG A 67 9.81 -18.31 -3.36
N GLY A 68 9.55 -17.89 -2.14
CA GLY A 68 8.70 -18.51 -1.15
C GLY A 68 8.26 -17.44 -0.15
N ASP A 69 7.86 -17.85 1.05
CA ASP A 69 7.22 -16.92 1.98
C ASP A 69 8.16 -15.78 2.43
N THR A 70 7.56 -14.61 2.61
CA THR A 70 8.21 -13.41 3.15
C THR A 70 7.50 -12.94 4.41
N ARG A 71 8.28 -12.66 5.45
CA ARG A 71 7.78 -12.13 6.72
C ARG A 71 8.45 -10.80 7.04
N LEU A 72 7.64 -9.79 7.32
CA LEU A 72 8.06 -8.47 7.78
C LEU A 72 7.63 -8.33 9.25
N ASP A 73 8.59 -8.25 10.16
CA ASP A 73 8.34 -8.18 11.60
C ASP A 73 9.10 -6.98 12.19
N PRO A 74 8.57 -5.75 12.00
CA PRO A 74 9.26 -4.55 12.45
C PRO A 74 9.43 -4.48 13.98
N LYS A 75 8.65 -5.24 14.75
CA LYS A 75 8.57 -5.11 16.22
C LYS A 75 8.31 -3.65 16.60
N SER A 76 9.19 -3.07 17.41
CA SER A 76 9.18 -1.65 17.78
C SER A 76 9.98 -0.75 16.82
N GLY A 77 10.58 -1.34 15.79
CA GLY A 77 11.35 -0.65 14.77
C GLY A 77 10.54 -0.33 13.51
N GLN A 78 11.25 -0.06 12.42
CA GLN A 78 10.66 0.18 11.10
C GLN A 78 11.39 -0.59 10.00
N ILE A 79 10.62 -1.19 9.09
CA ILE A 79 11.12 -1.81 7.87
C ILE A 79 10.84 -0.86 6.71
N LEU A 80 11.89 -0.34 6.08
CA LEU A 80 11.83 0.54 4.92
C LEU A 80 12.35 -0.16 3.67
N LEU A 81 11.46 -0.40 2.72
CA LEU A 81 11.77 -0.98 1.42
C LEU A 81 11.71 0.14 0.38
N CYS A 82 12.85 0.56 -0.17
CA CYS A 82 12.90 1.67 -1.12
C CYS A 82 12.59 1.27 -2.57
N SER A 83 12.14 0.04 -2.79
CA SER A 83 11.77 -0.48 -4.09
C SER A 83 10.60 -1.47 -3.95
N GLY A 84 10.16 -2.03 -5.09
CA GLY A 84 9.12 -3.04 -5.12
C GLY A 84 9.55 -4.39 -4.55
N LEU A 85 8.54 -5.21 -4.25
CA LEU A 85 8.69 -6.53 -3.66
C LEU A 85 7.97 -7.56 -4.52
N THR A 86 8.66 -8.63 -4.91
CA THR A 86 8.07 -9.79 -5.60
C THR A 86 8.22 -11.05 -4.75
N VAL A 87 7.10 -11.72 -4.46
CA VAL A 87 7.05 -12.91 -3.59
C VAL A 87 6.32 -14.04 -4.30
N ASN A 88 7.01 -15.16 -4.51
CA ASN A 88 6.44 -16.42 -5.00
C ASN A 88 6.04 -17.32 -3.81
N GLY A 89 5.21 -16.78 -2.92
CA GLY A 89 4.70 -17.39 -1.71
C GLY A 89 3.71 -16.44 -1.04
N SER A 90 3.56 -16.52 0.27
CA SER A 90 2.76 -15.56 1.03
C SER A 90 3.62 -14.44 1.64
N LEU A 91 3.08 -13.23 1.72
CA LEU A 91 3.68 -12.08 2.37
C LEU A 91 2.91 -11.73 3.64
N ASN A 92 3.56 -11.82 4.79
CA ASN A 92 2.95 -11.50 6.07
C ASN A 92 3.70 -10.37 6.77
N CYS A 93 3.02 -9.25 7.01
CA CYS A 93 3.46 -8.20 7.91
C CYS A 93 2.87 -8.45 9.30
N VAL A 94 3.74 -8.66 10.28
CA VAL A 94 3.41 -8.82 11.70
C VAL A 94 3.88 -7.55 12.41
N ALA A 95 3.05 -6.52 12.37
CA ALA A 95 3.26 -5.32 13.16
C ALA A 95 2.29 -5.30 14.34
N ASP A 96 2.80 -5.02 15.53
CA ASP A 96 1.95 -4.74 16.68
C ASP A 96 1.18 -3.43 16.42
N GLN A 97 -0.09 -3.37 16.81
CA GLN A 97 -0.88 -2.15 16.64
C GLN A 97 -0.29 -1.06 17.55
N GLY A 98 0.31 -0.03 16.94
CA GLY A 98 0.59 1.22 17.62
C GLY A 98 -0.71 1.91 18.08
N GLU A 99 -0.60 2.89 18.98
CA GLU A 99 -1.75 3.71 19.38
C GLU A 99 -2.46 4.30 18.16
N LYS A 100 -3.79 4.50 18.29
CA LYS A 100 -4.62 5.08 17.23
C LYS A 100 -3.98 6.38 16.70
N PRO A 101 -3.53 6.40 15.44
CA PRO A 101 -2.90 7.57 14.86
C PRO A 101 -3.90 8.73 14.77
N ARG A 102 -3.44 9.95 15.04
CA ARG A 102 -4.28 11.17 15.06
C ARG A 102 -4.27 11.91 13.73
N SER A 103 -3.31 11.62 12.85
CA SER A 103 -3.12 12.24 11.54
C SER A 103 -2.34 11.33 10.60
N ILE A 104 -2.34 11.62 9.29
CA ILE A 104 -1.58 10.83 8.29
C ILE A 104 -0.09 10.96 8.55
N LEU A 105 0.34 12.14 9.00
CA LEU A 105 1.70 12.33 9.46
C LEU A 105 2.04 11.36 10.60
N ASP A 106 1.09 11.08 11.50
CA ASP A 106 1.29 10.10 12.58
C ASP A 106 1.23 8.66 12.07
N ASP A 107 0.29 8.33 11.17
CA ASP A 107 0.26 7.02 10.49
C ASP A 107 1.59 6.72 9.82
N ILE A 108 2.13 7.70 9.08
CA ILE A 108 3.37 7.50 8.35
C ILE A 108 4.60 7.52 9.25
N LYS A 109 4.64 8.38 10.27
CA LYS A 109 5.74 8.37 11.24
C LYS A 109 5.77 7.09 12.08
N ASN A 110 4.61 6.48 12.35
CA ASN A 110 4.48 5.32 13.21
C ASN A 110 4.25 4.01 12.43
N ALA A 111 4.31 4.04 11.10
CA ALA A 111 4.17 2.85 10.27
C ALA A 111 5.34 1.90 10.54
N GLY A 112 5.01 0.65 10.86
CA GLY A 112 6.00 -0.40 11.06
C GLY A 112 6.65 -0.80 9.73
N VAL A 113 5.93 -0.72 8.62
CA VAL A 113 6.45 -1.06 7.29
C VAL A 113 6.13 0.03 6.27
N ILE A 114 7.15 0.44 5.52
CA ILE A 114 7.01 1.36 4.39
C ILE A 114 7.60 0.70 3.14
N VAL A 115 6.82 0.61 2.08
CA VAL A 115 7.22 0.08 0.77
C VAL A 115 7.10 1.17 -0.29
N LYS A 116 8.21 1.47 -0.97
CA LYS A 116 8.29 2.42 -2.08
C LYS A 116 8.39 1.67 -3.41
N GLY A 117 7.28 1.11 -3.84
CA GLY A 117 7.17 0.36 -5.08
C GLY A 117 6.00 -0.59 -5.06
N ASP A 118 5.78 -1.25 -6.20
CA ASP A 118 4.72 -2.23 -6.33
C ASP A 118 5.04 -3.51 -5.53
N ILE A 119 3.99 -4.10 -4.97
CA ILE A 119 4.05 -5.40 -4.30
C ILE A 119 3.35 -6.42 -5.19
N SER A 120 4.05 -7.47 -5.59
CA SER A 120 3.52 -8.57 -6.39
C SER A 120 3.70 -9.88 -5.64
N VAL A 121 2.60 -10.49 -5.22
CA VAL A 121 2.57 -11.73 -4.43
C VAL A 121 1.70 -12.73 -5.19
N ASN A 122 2.15 -13.96 -5.39
CA ASN A 122 1.35 -14.95 -6.14
C ASN A 122 0.38 -15.76 -5.28
N GLN A 123 0.27 -15.46 -3.98
CA GLN A 123 -0.65 -16.09 -3.04
C GLN A 123 -1.30 -15.02 -2.14
N ASN A 124 -1.11 -15.13 -0.83
CA ASN A 124 -1.77 -14.30 0.17
C ASN A 124 -0.85 -13.17 0.62
N ILE A 125 -1.40 -11.97 0.72
CA ILE A 125 -0.77 -10.84 1.39
C ILE A 125 -1.60 -10.44 2.61
N SER A 126 -0.94 -10.27 3.75
CA SER A 126 -1.51 -9.69 4.96
C SER A 126 -0.64 -8.52 5.40
N LEU A 127 -1.12 -7.29 5.23
CA LEU A 127 -0.44 -6.08 5.70
C LEU A 127 -1.17 -5.49 6.89
N LYS A 128 -0.40 -5.21 7.94
CA LYS A 128 -0.85 -4.50 9.14
C LYS A 128 0.08 -3.34 9.42
N ASN A 129 -0.47 -2.17 9.75
CA ASN A 129 0.30 -0.95 10.06
C ASN A 129 1.39 -0.66 9.00
N ALA A 130 0.97 -0.65 7.73
CA ALA A 130 1.87 -0.56 6.60
C ALA A 130 1.50 0.59 5.67
N ILE A 131 2.49 1.07 4.92
CA ILE A 131 2.30 2.05 3.85
C ILE A 131 2.94 1.54 2.58
N VAL A 132 2.16 1.57 1.51
CA VAL A 132 2.59 1.16 0.19
C VAL A 132 2.44 2.34 -0.76
N PHE A 133 3.57 2.92 -1.13
CA PHE A 133 3.67 3.83 -2.27
C PHE A 133 3.81 2.97 -3.52
N GLY A 134 2.69 2.48 -4.02
CA GLY A 134 2.65 1.55 -5.16
C GLY A 134 1.32 0.80 -5.22
N SER A 135 1.20 -0.06 -6.21
CA SER A 135 0.07 -0.97 -6.36
C SER A 135 0.36 -2.33 -5.73
N ILE A 136 -0.70 -3.04 -5.34
CA ILE A 136 -0.61 -4.40 -4.81
C ILE A 136 -1.25 -5.35 -5.82
N ARG A 137 -0.53 -6.42 -6.16
CA ARG A 137 -1.05 -7.56 -6.90
C ARG A 137 -0.96 -8.82 -6.06
N ALA A 138 -2.08 -9.50 -5.85
CA ALA A 138 -2.16 -10.72 -5.03
C ALA A 138 -3.29 -11.66 -5.46
N VAL A 139 -3.29 -12.90 -4.94
CA VAL A 139 -4.47 -13.78 -5.04
C VAL A 139 -5.47 -13.41 -3.96
N ASN A 140 -5.02 -13.32 -2.70
CA ASN A 140 -5.82 -12.83 -1.58
C ASN A 140 -5.08 -11.70 -0.86
N CYS A 141 -5.80 -10.68 -0.42
CA CYS A 141 -5.22 -9.51 0.23
C CYS A 141 -6.03 -9.11 1.46
N SER A 142 -5.36 -8.98 2.60
CA SER A 142 -5.92 -8.40 3.82
C SER A 142 -5.10 -7.19 4.23
N LEU A 143 -5.77 -6.05 4.34
CA LEU A 143 -5.19 -4.77 4.77
C LEU A 143 -5.84 -4.36 6.09
N GLU A 144 -5.02 -4.05 7.09
CA GLU A 144 -5.48 -3.57 8.39
C GLU A 144 -4.64 -2.35 8.80
N ASN A 145 -5.29 -1.22 9.09
CA ASN A 145 -4.59 0.04 9.40
C ASN A 145 -3.48 0.34 8.38
N THR A 146 -3.78 0.22 7.10
CA THR A 146 -2.81 0.29 6.00
C THR A 146 -3.20 1.36 5.00
N LEU A 147 -2.20 2.07 4.47
CA LEU A 147 -2.37 3.06 3.40
C LEU A 147 -1.71 2.54 2.11
N VAL A 148 -2.50 2.41 1.04
CA VAL A 148 -2.02 2.04 -0.30
C VAL A 148 -2.31 3.20 -1.25
N LEU A 149 -1.26 3.90 -1.69
CA LEU A 149 -1.36 5.04 -2.61
C LEU A 149 -1.44 4.64 -4.09
N GLY A 150 -1.71 3.36 -4.36
CA GLY A 150 -1.97 2.80 -5.68
C GLY A 150 -3.23 1.94 -5.70
N THR A 151 -3.32 1.02 -6.67
CA THR A 151 -4.49 0.15 -6.85
C THR A 151 -4.22 -1.23 -6.25
N CYS A 152 -5.22 -1.80 -5.59
CA CYS A 152 -5.20 -3.20 -5.16
C CYS A 152 -5.86 -4.07 -6.23
N ILE A 153 -5.06 -4.85 -6.95
CA ILE A 153 -5.52 -5.79 -7.99
C ILE A 153 -5.39 -7.19 -7.41
N VAL A 154 -6.52 -7.79 -7.04
CA VAL A 154 -6.55 -9.03 -6.26
C VAL A 154 -7.42 -10.04 -6.98
N GLU A 155 -6.99 -11.29 -7.12
CA GLU A 155 -7.73 -12.25 -7.97
C GLU A 155 -9.00 -12.79 -7.30
N GLU A 156 -8.93 -13.10 -6.01
CA GLU A 156 -9.98 -13.80 -5.26
C GLU A 156 -10.65 -12.88 -4.24
N SER A 157 -9.95 -12.49 -3.17
CA SER A 157 -10.56 -11.77 -2.05
C SER A 157 -9.71 -10.63 -1.54
N LEU A 158 -10.32 -9.45 -1.40
CA LEU A 158 -9.73 -8.25 -0.81
C LEU A 158 -10.52 -7.84 0.45
N LYS A 159 -9.86 -7.87 1.60
CA LYS A 159 -10.38 -7.35 2.88
C LYS A 159 -9.66 -6.06 3.25
N ILE A 160 -10.42 -4.99 3.46
CA ILE A 160 -9.91 -3.64 3.77
C ILE A 160 -10.49 -3.25 5.13
N SER A 161 -9.64 -3.19 6.16
CA SER A 161 -10.05 -2.93 7.54
C SER A 161 -9.37 -1.68 8.04
N MET A 162 -10.14 -0.65 8.44
CA MET A 162 -9.59 0.60 8.96
C MET A 162 -8.47 1.19 8.05
N SER A 163 -8.63 1.08 6.73
CA SER A 163 -7.54 1.29 5.76
C SER A 163 -7.92 2.24 4.64
N SER A 164 -6.91 2.81 3.99
CA SER A 164 -7.03 3.76 2.88
C SER A 164 -6.39 3.19 1.63
N ILE A 165 -7.11 3.16 0.51
CA ILE A 165 -6.59 2.65 -0.76
C ILE A 165 -6.91 3.58 -1.93
N GLY A 166 -6.04 3.61 -2.96
CA GLY A 166 -6.28 4.37 -4.19
C GLY A 166 -7.52 3.91 -4.94
N GLY A 167 -7.57 2.62 -5.24
CA GLY A 167 -8.68 1.94 -5.88
C GLY A 167 -8.52 0.42 -5.79
N TYR A 168 -9.49 -0.35 -6.30
CA TYR A 168 -9.39 -1.81 -6.34
C TYR A 168 -9.98 -2.44 -7.60
N ALA A 169 -9.52 -3.66 -7.90
CA ALA A 169 -10.16 -4.59 -8.82
C ALA A 169 -10.03 -5.98 -8.20
N VAL A 170 -11.16 -6.67 -7.97
CA VAL A 170 -11.17 -7.99 -7.31
C VAL A 170 -12.39 -8.82 -7.69
N ARG A 171 -12.43 -10.11 -7.30
CA ARG A 171 -13.68 -10.88 -7.33
C ARG A 171 -14.59 -10.54 -6.15
N ASP A 172 -14.09 -10.72 -4.93
CA ASP A 172 -14.81 -10.45 -3.68
C ASP A 172 -14.13 -9.35 -2.86
N VAL A 173 -14.92 -8.38 -2.35
CA VAL A 173 -14.40 -7.29 -1.52
C VAL A 173 -15.21 -7.14 -0.23
N THR A 174 -14.50 -6.97 0.88
CA THR A 174 -15.08 -6.65 2.19
C THR A 174 -14.42 -5.41 2.78
N PHE A 175 -15.24 -4.48 3.24
CA PHE A 175 -14.84 -3.28 3.96
C PHE A 175 -15.24 -3.39 5.43
N GLU A 176 -14.28 -3.20 6.34
CA GLU A 176 -14.48 -3.27 7.78
C GLU A 176 -14.14 -1.94 8.46
N GLY A 177 -15.11 -1.38 9.19
CA GLY A 177 -14.93 -0.12 9.90
C GLY A 177 -14.71 1.08 8.97
N SER A 178 -13.92 2.06 9.42
CA SER A 178 -13.67 3.30 8.69
C SER A 178 -12.66 3.11 7.56
N CYS A 179 -13.10 3.15 6.31
CA CYS A 179 -12.24 3.01 5.13
C CYS A 179 -12.25 4.29 4.26
N LEU A 180 -11.17 4.49 3.49
CA LEU A 180 -11.08 5.59 2.53
C LEU A 180 -10.68 5.10 1.13
N MET A 181 -11.39 5.60 0.13
CA MET A 181 -11.16 5.35 -1.29
C MET A 181 -10.63 6.62 -1.96
N LEU A 182 -9.32 6.74 -2.19
CA LEU A 182 -8.71 8.01 -2.64
C LEU A 182 -9.19 8.47 -4.00
N HIS A 183 -9.29 7.54 -4.96
CA HIS A 183 -9.81 7.83 -6.29
C HIS A 183 -11.26 7.40 -6.46
N ALA A 184 -11.80 6.65 -5.48
CA ALA A 184 -13.11 6.03 -5.55
C ALA A 184 -13.35 5.32 -6.88
N LEU A 185 -12.35 4.54 -7.26
CA LEU A 185 -12.39 3.59 -8.36
C LEU A 185 -12.39 2.19 -7.74
N GLY A 186 -13.31 1.35 -8.20
CA GLY A 186 -13.49 0.02 -7.65
C GLY A 186 -14.32 -0.84 -8.57
N GLU A 187 -13.87 -2.06 -8.84
CA GLU A 187 -14.71 -3.08 -9.45
C GLU A 187 -14.59 -4.43 -8.73
N SER A 188 -15.71 -5.12 -8.63
CA SER A 188 -15.86 -6.44 -8.02
C SER A 188 -16.80 -7.33 -8.81
N HIS A 189 -16.70 -8.66 -8.68
CA HIS A 189 -17.67 -9.59 -9.30
C HIS A 189 -18.92 -9.72 -8.44
N THR A 190 -18.73 -9.76 -7.12
CA THR A 190 -19.80 -9.84 -6.15
C THR A 190 -20.10 -8.47 -5.55
N GLN A 191 -21.26 -8.36 -4.89
CA GLN A 191 -21.62 -7.12 -4.22
C GLN A 191 -20.65 -6.90 -3.05
N PRO A 192 -20.04 -5.73 -2.92
CA PRO A 192 -19.20 -5.41 -1.77
C PRO A 192 -19.91 -5.64 -0.44
N LEU A 193 -19.18 -6.25 0.50
CA LEU A 193 -19.65 -6.44 1.87
C LEU A 193 -19.15 -5.30 2.76
N PHE A 194 -20.04 -4.79 3.60
CA PHE A 194 -19.78 -3.69 4.53
C PHE A 194 -20.11 -4.18 5.94
N VAL A 195 -19.10 -4.31 6.80
CA VAL A 195 -19.27 -4.88 8.14
C VAL A 195 -18.57 -4.03 9.21
N PRO A 196 -19.00 -4.08 10.48
CA PRO A 196 -18.27 -3.44 11.56
C PRO A 196 -16.88 -4.06 11.74
N TYR A 197 -15.92 -3.25 12.20
CA TYR A 197 -14.60 -3.68 12.62
C TYR A 197 -14.55 -3.84 14.14
N GLU A 198 -14.00 -4.96 14.62
CA GLU A 198 -13.75 -5.20 16.04
C GLU A 198 -12.33 -4.75 16.40
N THR A 199 -12.22 -3.78 17.31
CA THR A 199 -10.94 -3.31 17.84
C THR A 199 -10.32 -4.33 18.79
N PRO A 200 -9.00 -4.31 19.04
CA PRO A 200 -8.38 -5.20 20.02
C PRO A 200 -8.93 -5.08 21.44
N SER A 201 -9.56 -3.95 21.76
CA SER A 201 -10.24 -3.71 23.03
C SER A 201 -11.67 -4.28 23.08
N GLY A 202 -12.13 -4.97 22.04
CA GLY A 202 -13.49 -5.50 21.90
C GLY A 202 -14.56 -4.45 21.55
N GLY A 203 -14.15 -3.25 21.12
CA GLY A 203 -15.08 -2.22 20.66
C GLY A 203 -15.45 -2.43 19.20
N LEU A 204 -16.68 -2.07 18.82
CA LEU A 204 -17.10 -2.12 17.42
C LEU A 204 -17.03 -0.73 16.78
N VAL A 205 -16.50 -0.67 15.57
CA VAL A 205 -16.51 0.51 14.69
C VAL A 205 -17.36 0.18 13.48
N ASP A 206 -18.48 0.87 13.30
CA ASP A 206 -19.35 0.66 12.14
C ASP A 206 -18.62 0.92 10.82
N SER A 207 -19.07 0.26 9.75
CA SER A 207 -18.54 0.51 8.42
C SER A 207 -18.89 1.93 7.97
N ASP A 208 -17.87 2.76 7.74
CA ASP A 208 -17.99 4.10 7.17
C ASP A 208 -16.97 4.21 6.04
N ILE A 209 -17.44 4.42 4.81
CA ILE A 209 -16.54 4.54 3.66
C ILE A 209 -16.65 5.94 3.11
N ARG A 210 -15.50 6.54 2.89
CA ARG A 210 -15.39 7.86 2.28
C ARG A 210 -14.51 7.82 1.07
N TYR A 211 -14.58 8.84 0.25
CA TYR A 211 -13.59 9.14 -0.76
C TYR A 211 -12.85 10.42 -0.42
N TYR A 212 -11.67 10.61 -1.00
CA TYR A 212 -10.96 11.88 -0.85
C TYR A 212 -11.53 12.89 -1.88
N PRO A 213 -12.33 13.89 -1.47
CA PRO A 213 -12.84 14.86 -2.41
C PRO A 213 -11.69 15.74 -2.88
N ALA A 214 -11.57 15.93 -4.19
CA ALA A 214 -10.56 16.77 -4.83
C ALA A 214 -10.74 18.29 -4.55
N VAL A 215 -11.28 18.66 -3.40
CA VAL A 215 -11.48 20.06 -2.99
C VAL A 215 -10.23 20.51 -2.23
N ARG A 216 -9.36 21.24 -2.94
CA ARG A 216 -8.01 21.70 -2.51
C ARG A 216 -7.97 22.68 -1.33
N GLY A 217 -9.01 22.71 -0.48
CA GLY A 217 -9.15 23.68 0.60
C GLY A 217 -9.31 23.11 2.01
N THR A 218 -9.79 21.87 2.18
CA THR A 218 -10.27 21.44 3.52
C THR A 218 -10.28 19.93 3.81
N ALA A 219 -9.82 19.05 2.93
CA ALA A 219 -9.96 17.60 3.13
C ALA A 219 -8.62 16.91 3.40
N SER A 220 -8.60 16.00 4.37
CA SER A 220 -7.48 15.10 4.68
C SER A 220 -7.62 13.79 3.92
N ILE A 221 -6.50 13.16 3.56
CA ILE A 221 -6.40 11.86 2.84
C ILE A 221 -6.74 10.69 3.83
N MET A 222 -7.55 10.95 4.85
CA MET A 222 -8.01 9.98 5.85
C MET A 222 -9.50 10.15 6.13
N ASN A 223 -10.19 9.04 6.37
CA ASN A 223 -11.57 9.05 6.80
C ASN A 223 -11.67 9.52 8.27
N ARG A 224 -11.81 10.84 8.46
CA ARG A 224 -12.04 11.46 9.77
C ARG A 224 -13.55 11.53 10.05
N SER A 225 -14.09 10.48 10.67
CA SER A 225 -15.47 10.53 11.18
C SER A 225 -15.59 11.25 12.53
N GLN A 226 -14.48 11.43 13.25
CA GLN A 226 -14.47 11.96 14.61
C GLN A 226 -13.51 13.15 14.75
N GLY A 227 -14.01 14.37 14.56
CA GLY A 227 -13.30 15.61 14.82
C GLY A 227 -14.16 16.83 14.50
N ASN A 228 -14.11 17.86 15.33
CA ASN A 228 -14.89 19.10 15.17
C ASN A 228 -14.53 19.91 13.91
N ASP A 229 -13.46 19.53 13.20
CA ASP A 229 -12.94 20.22 12.00
C ASP A 229 -13.40 19.61 10.67
N ALA A 230 -14.32 18.63 10.68
CA ALA A 230 -14.78 17.95 9.47
C ALA A 230 -15.78 18.80 8.65
N VAL A 231 -15.28 19.89 8.05
CA VAL A 231 -16.03 20.70 7.09
C VAL A 231 -16.38 19.81 5.88
N ASN A 232 -17.67 19.63 5.58
CA ASN A 232 -18.21 18.82 4.47
C ASN A 232 -18.04 17.29 4.60
N ALA A 233 -18.09 16.73 5.81
CA ALA A 233 -18.03 15.28 6.05
C ALA A 233 -19.05 14.45 5.24
N GLU A 234 -20.24 15.00 4.99
CA GLU A 234 -21.27 14.34 4.17
C GLU A 234 -20.90 14.29 2.67
N TYR A 235 -20.08 15.23 2.19
CA TYR A 235 -19.71 15.30 0.77
C TYR A 235 -18.72 14.20 0.39
N SER A 236 -17.86 13.77 1.31
CA SER A 236 -16.91 12.69 1.08
C SER A 236 -17.50 11.30 1.32
N LYS A 237 -18.74 11.19 1.82
CA LYS A 237 -19.36 9.93 2.19
C LYS A 237 -19.76 9.11 0.96
N LEU A 238 -19.39 7.83 0.96
CA LEU A 238 -19.87 6.83 0.01
C LEU A 238 -21.00 6.03 0.65
N PHE A 239 -22.06 5.82 -0.12
CA PHE A 239 -23.28 5.17 0.28
C PHE A 239 -23.38 3.83 -0.45
N PRO A 240 -23.19 2.70 0.24
CA PRO A 240 -23.26 1.35 -0.32
C PRO A 240 -24.41 1.08 -1.30
N ALA A 241 -25.60 1.59 -0.99
CA ALA A 241 -26.81 1.35 -1.77
C ALA A 241 -26.90 2.15 -3.07
N ILE A 242 -26.07 3.19 -3.25
CA ILE A 242 -26.20 4.15 -4.35
C ILE A 242 -24.92 4.20 -5.20
N ASP A 243 -23.75 4.20 -4.55
CA ASP A 243 -22.49 4.42 -5.25
C ASP A 243 -21.91 3.14 -5.87
N TRP A 244 -22.45 1.96 -5.52
CA TRP A 244 -22.11 0.68 -6.16
C TRP A 244 -23.23 0.21 -7.06
N ALA A 245 -22.95 0.17 -8.36
CA ALA A 245 -23.90 -0.25 -9.37
C ALA A 245 -23.49 -1.59 -9.98
N SER A 246 -24.46 -2.48 -10.16
CA SER A 246 -24.28 -3.68 -10.98
C SER A 246 -24.39 -3.29 -12.45
N ILE A 247 -23.35 -3.56 -13.22
CA ILE A 247 -23.29 -3.31 -14.66
C ILE A 247 -22.83 -4.56 -15.42
N GLU A 248 -23.10 -4.61 -16.71
CA GLU A 248 -22.42 -5.54 -17.63
C GLU A 248 -21.18 -4.86 -18.18
N ALA A 249 -20.01 -5.46 -17.96
CA ALA A 249 -18.72 -4.91 -18.32
C ALA A 249 -17.85 -5.97 -19.00
N THR A 250 -16.83 -5.55 -19.74
CA THR A 250 -15.84 -6.47 -20.31
C THR A 250 -14.93 -7.04 -19.22
N ALA A 251 -14.28 -8.16 -19.54
CA ALA A 251 -13.24 -8.70 -18.68
C ALA A 251 -12.12 -7.67 -18.47
N ASN A 252 -11.68 -7.54 -17.22
CA ASN A 252 -10.55 -6.67 -16.88
C ASN A 252 -9.27 -7.45 -17.12
N PRO A 253 -8.38 -7.02 -18.03
CA PRO A 253 -7.15 -7.74 -18.35
C PRO A 253 -6.17 -7.83 -17.18
N ALA A 254 -6.36 -7.04 -16.11
CA ALA A 254 -5.54 -7.10 -14.91
C ALA A 254 -5.94 -8.26 -13.98
N LEU A 255 -7.15 -8.80 -14.14
CA LEU A 255 -7.66 -9.98 -13.47
C LEU A 255 -7.64 -11.13 -14.48
N ASP A 256 -7.28 -12.35 -14.07
CA ASP A 256 -7.23 -13.53 -14.98
C ASP A 256 -8.65 -14.05 -15.29
N GLU A 257 -9.49 -13.15 -15.79
CA GLU A 257 -10.90 -13.34 -16.12
C GLU A 257 -11.03 -13.96 -17.50
N VAL A 258 -10.66 -15.24 -17.64
CA VAL A 258 -10.81 -15.97 -18.90
C VAL A 258 -12.28 -16.30 -19.14
N ARG A 259 -13.02 -15.39 -19.79
CA ARG A 259 -14.41 -15.64 -20.26
C ARG A 259 -14.73 -14.94 -21.57
N GLU A 260 -15.49 -15.62 -22.44
CA GLU A 260 -16.12 -15.02 -23.60
C GLU A 260 -17.38 -14.24 -23.17
N GLY A 261 -17.49 -12.97 -23.58
CA GLY A 261 -18.68 -12.14 -23.39
C GLY A 261 -18.65 -11.21 -22.17
N PRO A 262 -19.70 -10.37 -22.00
CA PRO A 262 -19.79 -9.43 -20.89
C PRO A 262 -20.00 -10.14 -19.55
N LEU A 263 -19.36 -9.62 -18.51
CA LEU A 263 -19.44 -10.07 -17.13
C LEU A 263 -20.29 -9.10 -16.31
N LYS A 264 -21.13 -9.64 -15.44
CA LYS A 264 -21.82 -8.83 -14.43
C LYS A 264 -20.81 -8.44 -13.35
N LYS A 265 -20.58 -7.14 -13.19
CA LYS A 265 -19.64 -6.57 -12.21
C LYS A 265 -20.35 -5.52 -11.35
N TRP A 266 -19.89 -5.36 -10.12
CA TRP A 266 -20.22 -4.24 -9.25
C TRP A 266 -19.13 -3.18 -9.35
N VAL A 267 -19.50 -2.00 -9.82
CA VAL A 267 -18.58 -0.89 -10.05
C VAL A 267 -18.94 0.27 -9.14
N LEU A 268 -17.92 0.82 -8.49
CA LEU A 268 -18.03 2.08 -7.76
C LEU A 268 -18.11 3.23 -8.77
N SER A 269 -19.25 3.91 -8.81
CA SER A 269 -19.52 5.04 -9.68
C SER A 269 -19.96 6.24 -8.87
N ILE A 270 -19.05 7.20 -8.66
CA ILE A 270 -19.45 8.54 -8.19
C ILE A 270 -19.96 9.41 -9.37
N GLY A 271 -20.11 8.83 -10.56
CA GLY A 271 -20.52 9.54 -11.78
C GLY A 271 -21.89 10.23 -11.70
N GLY A 272 -22.72 9.87 -10.72
CA GLY A 272 -24.03 10.51 -10.46
C GLY A 272 -24.01 11.68 -9.48
N ARG A 273 -22.88 11.97 -8.80
CA ARG A 273 -22.82 12.99 -7.72
C ARG A 273 -21.77 14.08 -7.92
N ILE A 274 -20.86 13.93 -8.89
CA ILE A 274 -19.78 14.90 -9.08
C ILE A 274 -20.15 15.93 -10.15
N GLY A 275 -20.59 17.09 -9.68
CA GLY A 275 -20.41 18.33 -10.43
C GLY A 275 -18.90 18.62 -10.52
N ASP A 276 -18.42 18.71 -11.76
CA ASP A 276 -17.08 19.17 -12.15
C ASP A 276 -15.97 18.11 -12.33
N ILE A 277 -16.11 17.34 -13.41
CA ILE A 277 -15.12 16.38 -13.96
C ILE A 277 -13.72 17.02 -14.16
N SER A 278 -13.66 18.34 -14.38
CA SER A 278 -12.41 19.09 -14.56
C SER A 278 -11.50 19.04 -13.32
N ILE A 279 -12.11 19.08 -12.13
CA ILE A 279 -11.39 19.12 -10.85
C ILE A 279 -10.87 17.72 -10.48
N ILE A 280 -11.65 16.67 -10.73
CA ILE A 280 -11.20 15.27 -10.58
C ILE A 280 -9.96 15.02 -11.46
N PHE A 281 -10.02 15.44 -12.73
CA PHE A 281 -8.92 15.25 -13.67
C PHE A 281 -7.65 15.97 -13.21
N GLN A 282 -7.78 17.18 -12.63
CA GLN A 282 -6.65 17.92 -12.07
C GLN A 282 -6.06 17.28 -10.81
N ALA A 283 -6.86 16.65 -9.95
CA ALA A 283 -6.38 15.96 -8.76
C ALA A 283 -5.72 14.61 -9.08
N ILE A 284 -6.31 13.81 -9.98
CA ILE A 284 -5.67 12.59 -10.50
C ILE A 284 -4.36 12.96 -11.18
N THR A 285 -4.32 14.05 -11.96
CA THR A 285 -3.09 14.52 -12.61
C THR A 285 -2.05 14.97 -11.58
N ALA A 286 -2.44 15.66 -10.51
CA ALA A 286 -1.52 16.10 -9.47
C ALA A 286 -0.95 14.92 -8.67
N ILE A 287 -1.79 13.97 -8.23
CA ILE A 287 -1.35 12.75 -7.54
C ILE A 287 -0.48 11.90 -8.46
N ALA A 288 -0.89 11.71 -9.72
CA ALA A 288 -0.07 11.00 -10.71
C ALA A 288 1.25 11.71 -11.00
N GLN A 289 1.30 13.05 -10.98
CA GLN A 289 2.55 13.82 -11.09
C GLN A 289 3.42 13.67 -9.84
N MET A 290 2.84 13.66 -8.63
CA MET A 290 3.57 13.42 -7.38
C MET A 290 4.16 12.00 -7.36
N LEU A 291 3.38 10.98 -7.73
CA LEU A 291 3.83 9.60 -7.85
C LEU A 291 4.91 9.46 -8.93
N LYS A 292 4.76 10.11 -10.09
CA LYS A 292 5.80 10.13 -11.15
C LYS A 292 7.13 10.73 -10.66
N CYS A 293 7.10 11.78 -9.83
CA CYS A 293 8.33 12.34 -9.24
C CYS A 293 9.01 11.37 -8.26
N GLY A 294 8.23 10.49 -7.65
CA GLY A 294 8.67 9.48 -6.71
C GLY A 294 9.23 8.21 -7.34
N PHE A 295 8.69 7.80 -8.50
CA PHE A 295 9.05 6.55 -9.19
C PHE A 295 10.00 6.73 -10.38
N GLU A 296 10.35 7.96 -10.79
CA GLU A 296 11.42 8.18 -11.77
C GLU A 296 12.77 7.76 -11.18
N PHE A 297 13.34 6.66 -11.72
CA PHE A 297 14.60 6.06 -11.27
C PHE A 297 15.73 7.09 -11.19
N GLU A 298 16.34 7.22 -10.01
CA GLU A 298 17.37 8.22 -9.64
C GLU A 298 18.59 8.28 -10.56
N HIS A 299 18.82 7.24 -11.36
CA HIS A 299 20.06 7.00 -12.07
C HIS A 299 20.16 7.75 -13.41
N TYR A 300 19.02 8.23 -13.96
CA TYR A 300 18.99 8.74 -15.34
C TYR A 300 18.98 10.28 -15.46
N HIS A 301 18.26 11.05 -14.62
CA HIS A 301 18.15 12.51 -14.78
C HIS A 301 17.89 13.33 -13.47
N PRO A 302 18.89 13.51 -12.59
CA PRO A 302 18.73 14.21 -11.30
C PRO A 302 18.27 15.69 -11.41
N ALA A 303 18.65 16.40 -12.47
CA ALA A 303 18.23 17.80 -12.67
C ALA A 303 16.74 17.95 -13.04
N LYS A 304 16.17 16.97 -13.78
CA LYS A 304 14.74 16.97 -14.13
C LYS A 304 13.88 16.69 -12.91
N ARG A 305 14.30 15.75 -12.05
CA ARG A 305 13.65 15.46 -10.77
C ARG A 305 13.52 16.70 -9.90
N THR A 306 14.61 17.44 -9.66
CA THR A 306 14.59 18.67 -8.85
C THR A 306 13.64 19.73 -9.42
N GLN A 307 13.54 19.82 -10.75
CA GLN A 307 12.61 20.74 -11.42
C GLN A 307 11.15 20.28 -11.29
N HIS A 308 10.87 18.98 -11.44
CA HIS A 308 9.53 18.40 -11.25
C HIS A 308 9.08 18.51 -9.79
N LEU A 309 9.98 18.26 -8.83
CA LEU A 309 9.74 18.34 -7.39
C LEU A 309 9.42 19.78 -6.97
N LYS A 310 10.17 20.78 -7.45
CA LYS A 310 9.87 22.20 -7.21
C LYS A 310 8.51 22.63 -7.77
N LYS A 311 8.09 22.09 -8.93
CA LYS A 311 6.77 22.37 -9.51
C LYS A 311 5.65 21.65 -8.77
N ALA A 312 5.89 20.40 -8.38
CA ALA A 312 4.93 19.59 -7.64
C ALA A 312 4.65 20.19 -6.25
N LEU A 313 5.64 20.79 -5.57
CA LEU A 313 5.47 21.44 -4.26
C LEU A 313 4.54 22.68 -4.26
N ILE A 314 4.33 23.34 -5.40
CA ILE A 314 3.52 24.56 -5.48
C ILE A 314 2.03 24.18 -5.40
N GLY A 315 1.39 24.50 -4.27
CA GLY A 315 -0.04 24.29 -4.06
C GLY A 315 -0.41 22.95 -3.41
N LEU A 316 0.56 22.22 -2.87
CA LEU A 316 0.32 21.04 -2.03
C LEU A 316 0.04 21.45 -0.58
N THR A 317 -0.86 20.72 0.07
CA THR A 317 -1.05 20.73 1.52
C THR A 317 0.19 20.17 2.24
N ASP A 318 0.33 20.44 3.54
CA ASP A 318 1.46 19.93 4.33
C ASP A 318 1.55 18.38 4.30
N GLU A 319 0.39 17.69 4.27
CA GLU A 319 0.30 16.22 4.17
C GLU A 319 0.86 15.74 2.81
N GLU A 320 0.48 16.39 1.72
CA GLU A 320 0.92 16.07 0.36
C GLU A 320 2.41 16.39 0.13
N GLN A 321 2.90 17.51 0.68
CA GLN A 321 4.33 17.88 0.61
C GLN A 321 5.21 16.85 1.29
N TRP A 322 4.79 16.38 2.46
CA TRP A 322 5.53 15.37 3.19
C TRP A 322 5.52 14.02 2.45
N ILE A 323 4.37 13.59 1.90
CA ILE A 323 4.31 12.39 1.02
C ILE A 323 5.33 12.53 -0.11
N LEU A 324 5.32 13.65 -0.83
CA LEU A 324 6.25 13.90 -1.92
C LEU A 324 7.72 13.83 -1.45
N GLN A 325 8.05 14.47 -0.33
CA GLN A 325 9.39 14.45 0.24
C GLN A 325 9.82 13.05 0.67
N THR A 326 8.90 12.26 1.23
CA THR A 326 9.17 10.88 1.67
C THR A 326 9.37 9.95 0.50
N VAL A 327 8.58 10.07 -0.57
CA VAL A 327 8.82 9.26 -1.78
C VAL A 327 10.11 9.70 -2.47
N CYS A 328 10.45 10.99 -2.41
CA CYS A 328 11.64 11.55 -3.04
C CYS A 328 12.92 11.55 -2.19
N SER A 329 12.91 11.04 -0.95
CA SER A 329 14.12 10.89 -0.10
C SER A 329 14.59 9.44 -0.06
#